data_AF-A0A7V7D3D1-F1
#
_entry.id   AF-A0A7V7D3D1-F1
#
_cell.length_a   1.000
_cell.length_b   1.000
_cell.length_c   1.000
_cell.angle_alpha   90.00
_cell.angle_beta   90.00
_cell.angle_gamma   90.00
#
_symmetry.space_group_name_H-M   'P 1'
#
loop_
_entity.id
_entity.type
_entity.pdbx_description
1 polymer ?
#
loop_
_entity_poly.entity_id
_entity_poly.type
_entity_poly.pdbx_seq_one_letter_code
_entity_poly.pdbx_strand_id
1 'polypeptide(L)'
;MNRITCGNCVALLRKTKEPFADLIFADPPFNIGYKYDKYHDKVKKKNYIAWTKDWMTVCKKVLKPHGSFYIAIGDEYSANVKIIADELGLFMRNWIIWHYTFGQRTKKKFARSHTHIFYFVNDKDKFTFNDHAVRTPSDRQLIYNDRRANPAGKMPDDVWSHFPRICGTFRHRRNWHPCHMPESLLARIIRVSSDEGDWVLDPFSGSGTTAVVAAKLKKKYTGIELSGEYTRESRKRIQNCKNLPVEGEGPREWTDYMDRELKWLYHENNVPTGQLSVEEHKLALFTAKFNSIMANEENHFTPNEIMKRLIRLRKSGKLGPLHQKKVRTSKAKSS
;
A
#
# COMPACT_ATOMS: atom_id res chain seq x y z
N MET A 1 8.33 -5.51 24.79
CA MET A 1 7.43 -6.68 24.62
C MET A 1 6.36 -6.34 23.59
N ASN A 2 6.17 -7.17 22.56
CA ASN A 2 5.27 -6.88 21.43
C ASN A 2 3.79 -6.82 21.85
N ARG A 3 3.13 -5.65 21.80
CA ARG A 3 1.73 -5.50 22.25
C ARG A 3 1.06 -4.21 21.74
N ILE A 4 -0.27 -4.22 21.65
CA ILE A 4 -1.09 -3.00 21.61
C ILE A 4 -1.57 -2.71 23.03
N THR A 5 -1.43 -1.49 23.52
CA THR A 5 -1.84 -1.05 24.86
C THR A 5 -3.08 -0.18 24.77
N CYS A 6 -4.11 -0.46 25.58
CA CYS A 6 -5.30 0.37 25.66
C CYS A 6 -4.99 1.64 26.48
N GLY A 7 -5.23 2.83 25.94
CA GLY A 7 -5.11 4.09 26.66
C GLY A 7 -4.85 5.31 25.77
N ASN A 8 -4.64 6.46 26.41
CA ASN A 8 -4.32 7.70 25.73
C ASN A 8 -2.83 7.74 25.37
N CYS A 9 -2.50 7.93 24.09
CA CYS A 9 -1.13 7.91 23.59
C CYS A 9 -0.24 9.00 24.20
N VAL A 10 -0.76 10.22 24.39
CA VAL A 10 -0.03 11.32 25.04
C VAL A 10 0.33 10.94 26.46
N ALA A 11 -0.64 10.46 27.24
CA ALA A 11 -0.44 10.10 28.65
C ALA A 11 0.53 8.92 28.83
N LEU A 12 0.45 7.92 27.95
CA LEU A 12 1.31 6.73 28.02
C LEU A 12 2.73 7.03 27.54
N LEU A 13 2.91 7.66 26.38
CA LEU A 13 4.23 7.94 25.82
C LEU A 13 5.00 8.98 26.64
N ARG A 14 4.32 9.93 27.29
CA ARG A 14 4.97 10.92 28.18
C ARG A 14 5.78 10.27 29.30
N LYS A 15 5.32 9.11 29.80
CA LYS A 15 5.98 8.33 30.87
C LYS A 15 7.23 7.58 30.41
N THR A 16 7.45 7.47 29.10
CA THR A 16 8.64 6.83 28.55
C THR A 16 9.87 7.68 28.86
N LYS A 17 10.94 7.04 29.36
CA LYS A 17 12.19 7.72 29.73
C LYS A 17 13.11 7.91 28.53
N GLU A 18 13.33 6.83 27.78
CA GLU A 18 14.29 6.80 26.67
C GLU A 18 13.60 6.62 25.31
N PRO A 19 14.19 7.16 24.22
CA PRO A 19 13.79 6.83 22.86
C PRO A 19 13.92 5.33 22.59
N PHE A 20 12.94 4.76 21.89
CA PHE A 20 12.97 3.34 21.54
C PHE A 20 12.47 3.04 20.13
N ALA A 21 11.66 3.91 19.53
CA ALA A 21 11.03 3.66 18.24
C ALA A 21 12.01 3.95 17.10
N ASP A 22 12.26 2.95 16.27
CA ASP A 22 13.02 3.08 15.02
C ASP A 22 12.12 3.62 13.90
N LEU A 23 10.85 3.23 13.94
CA LEU A 23 9.82 3.71 13.02
C LEU A 23 8.55 4.04 13.78
N ILE A 24 7.97 5.22 13.52
CA ILE A 24 6.62 5.58 13.96
C ILE A 24 5.73 5.74 12.74
N PHE A 25 4.58 5.08 12.71
CA PHE A 25 3.52 5.34 11.74
C PHE A 25 2.26 5.77 12.49
N ALA A 26 1.79 6.99 12.25
CA ALA A 26 0.61 7.55 12.88
C ALA A 26 -0.51 7.80 11.86
N ASP A 27 -1.68 7.23 12.12
CA ASP A 27 -2.94 7.50 11.42
C ASP A 27 -3.97 8.07 12.40
N PRO A 28 -3.81 9.34 12.83
CA PRO A 28 -4.73 9.97 13.78
C PRO A 28 -6.14 10.15 13.18
N PRO A 29 -7.18 10.33 14.00
CA PRO A 29 -8.45 10.91 13.56
C PRO A 29 -8.26 12.25 12.83
N PHE A 30 -8.88 12.43 11.66
CA PHE A 30 -8.65 13.60 10.78
C PHE A 30 -9.50 14.84 11.13
N ASN A 31 -10.32 14.77 12.19
CA ASN A 31 -11.25 15.82 12.62
C ASN A 31 -12.29 16.21 11.55
N ILE A 32 -12.86 15.18 10.90
CA ILE A 32 -13.82 15.31 9.78
C ILE A 32 -15.24 14.87 10.14
N GLY A 33 -15.49 14.57 11.41
CA GLY A 33 -16.78 14.13 11.95
C GLY A 33 -17.00 12.62 11.85
N TYR A 34 -15.93 11.84 11.71
CA TYR A 34 -16.04 10.39 11.64
C TYR A 34 -16.46 9.79 13.00
N LYS A 35 -17.29 8.74 12.98
CA LYS A 35 -17.79 8.12 14.22
C LYS A 35 -16.80 7.07 14.71
N TYR A 36 -16.16 7.35 15.85
CA TYR A 36 -15.41 6.38 16.65
C TYR A 36 -16.18 6.09 17.94
N ASP A 37 -15.85 5.00 18.62
CA ASP A 37 -16.51 4.57 19.85
C ASP A 37 -16.12 5.41 21.08
N LYS A 38 -14.87 5.87 21.16
CA LYS A 38 -14.31 6.62 22.31
C LYS A 38 -13.83 8.03 21.98
N TYR A 39 -13.72 8.42 20.71
CA TYR A 39 -13.18 9.71 20.30
C TYR A 39 -14.19 10.54 19.52
N HIS A 40 -14.27 11.84 19.84
CA HIS A 40 -15.13 12.79 19.16
C HIS A 40 -14.38 13.52 18.04
N ASP A 41 -14.52 13.05 16.81
CA ASP A 41 -13.78 13.53 15.63
C ASP A 41 -14.32 14.86 15.05
N LYS A 42 -14.73 15.81 15.89
CA LYS A 42 -15.25 17.11 15.44
C LYS A 42 -15.02 18.23 16.45
N VAL A 43 -13.77 18.41 16.86
CA VAL A 43 -13.37 19.45 17.80
C VAL A 43 -13.02 20.76 17.08
N LYS A 44 -13.03 21.88 17.82
CA LYS A 44 -12.61 23.19 17.31
C LYS A 44 -11.18 23.13 16.76
N LYS A 45 -10.93 23.78 15.62
CA LYS A 45 -9.63 23.81 14.93
C LYS A 45 -8.43 24.06 15.87
N LYS A 46 -8.51 25.08 16.73
CA LYS A 46 -7.44 25.39 17.71
C LYS A 46 -7.13 24.21 18.63
N ASN A 47 -8.15 23.50 19.10
CA ASN A 47 -8.00 22.36 20.00
C ASN A 47 -7.39 21.17 19.26
N TYR A 48 -7.82 20.92 18.02
CA TYR A 48 -7.24 19.85 17.19
C TYR A 48 -5.75 20.09 16.91
N ILE A 49 -5.37 21.32 16.57
CA ILE A 49 -3.97 21.69 16.32
C ILE A 49 -3.13 21.55 17.60
N ALA A 50 -3.64 22.02 18.74
CA ALA A 50 -2.96 21.87 20.02
C ALA A 50 -2.76 20.40 20.40
N TRP A 51 -3.81 19.59 20.27
CA TRP A 51 -3.74 18.15 20.49
C TRP A 51 -2.78 17.46 19.51
N THR A 52 -2.76 17.91 18.25
CA THR A 52 -1.82 17.43 17.24
C THR A 52 -0.37 17.64 17.65
N LYS A 53 -0.07 18.85 18.14
CA LYS A 53 1.23 19.18 18.70
C LYS A 53 1.58 18.32 19.90
N ASP A 54 0.63 18.05 20.80
CA ASP A 54 0.87 17.22 21.99
C ASP A 54 1.29 15.79 21.64
N TRP A 55 0.56 15.11 20.74
CA TRP A 55 0.89 13.74 20.37
C TRP A 55 2.15 13.65 19.51
N MET A 56 2.37 14.61 18.60
CA MET A 56 3.62 14.68 17.82
C MET A 56 4.83 14.90 18.72
N THR A 57 4.71 15.75 19.76
CA THR A 57 5.79 16.01 20.72
C THR A 57 6.20 14.75 21.47
N VAL A 58 5.24 13.97 22.00
CA VAL A 58 5.59 12.72 22.69
C VAL A 58 6.10 11.65 21.73
N CYS A 59 5.64 11.63 20.48
CA CYS A 59 6.19 10.73 19.45
C CYS A 59 7.64 11.10 19.13
N LYS A 60 7.94 12.38 18.94
CA LYS A 60 9.31 12.89 18.74
C LYS A 60 10.22 12.53 19.90
N LYS A 61 9.73 12.60 21.14
CA LYS A 61 10.50 12.21 22.34
C LYS A 61 10.90 10.74 22.32
N VAL A 62 10.03 9.84 21.85
CA VAL A 62 10.31 8.39 21.85
C VAL A 62 10.97 7.88 20.56
N LEU A 63 11.12 8.75 19.55
CA LEU A 63 11.77 8.46 18.28
C LEU A 63 13.30 8.45 18.46
N LYS A 64 13.94 7.37 18.04
CA LYS A 64 15.41 7.23 18.10
C LYS A 64 16.10 8.25 17.18
N PRO A 65 17.40 8.57 17.41
CA PRO A 65 18.16 9.51 16.57
C PRO A 65 18.10 9.21 15.07
N HIS A 66 18.14 7.93 14.67
CA HIS A 66 18.05 7.48 13.27
C HIS A 66 16.62 7.17 12.80
N GLY A 67 15.62 7.44 13.64
CA GLY A 67 14.27 6.97 13.44
C GLY A 67 13.49 7.78 12.38
N SER A 68 12.54 7.09 11.75
CA SER A 68 11.60 7.68 10.79
C SER A 68 10.21 7.87 11.39
N PHE A 69 9.51 8.92 10.98
CA PHE A 69 8.17 9.24 11.44
C PHE A 69 7.23 9.55 10.26
N TYR A 70 6.25 8.67 10.06
CA TYR A 70 5.23 8.80 9.06
C TYR A 70 3.89 9.24 9.67
N ILE A 71 3.21 10.18 9.02
CA ILE A 71 1.90 10.69 9.47
C ILE A 71 0.94 10.71 8.28
N ALA A 72 -0.15 9.95 8.38
CA ALA A 72 -1.30 10.06 7.47
C ALA A 72 -2.25 11.17 7.91
N ILE A 73 -2.70 12.02 6.99
CA ILE A 73 -3.64 13.11 7.30
C ILE A 73 -4.43 13.55 6.05
N GLY A 74 -5.66 14.04 6.26
CA GLY A 74 -6.47 14.69 5.22
C GLY A 74 -6.05 16.13 4.92
N ASP A 75 -6.63 16.72 3.87
CA ASP A 75 -6.30 18.06 3.37
C ASP A 75 -6.46 19.15 4.44
N GLU A 76 -7.45 19.03 5.34
CA GLU A 76 -7.88 20.10 6.25
C GLU A 76 -6.76 20.58 7.19
N TYR A 77 -5.83 19.69 7.54
CA TYR A 77 -4.80 19.93 8.55
C TYR A 77 -3.40 19.54 8.10
N SER A 78 -3.20 19.16 6.83
CA SER A 78 -1.89 18.73 6.32
C SER A 78 -0.82 19.82 6.49
N ALA A 79 -1.13 21.07 6.15
CA ALA A 79 -0.23 22.20 6.37
C ALA A 79 0.11 22.41 7.86
N ASN A 80 -0.85 22.22 8.77
CA ASN A 80 -0.62 22.35 10.20
C ASN A 80 0.32 21.27 10.72
N VAL A 81 0.18 20.01 10.27
CA VAL A 81 1.10 18.92 10.61
C VAL A 81 2.53 19.26 10.16
N LYS A 82 2.69 19.80 8.94
CA LYS A 82 4.02 20.20 8.44
C LYS A 82 4.66 21.30 9.31
N ILE A 83 3.91 22.35 9.64
CA ILE A 83 4.41 23.43 10.50
C ILE A 83 4.82 22.90 11.87
N ILE A 84 4.00 22.06 12.50
CA ILE A 84 4.31 21.44 13.79
C ILE A 84 5.57 20.56 13.69
N ALA A 85 5.74 19.81 12.60
CA ALA A 85 6.93 19.00 12.41
C ALA A 85 8.21 19.85 12.34
N ASP A 86 8.16 21.00 11.65
CA ASP A 86 9.27 21.95 11.59
C ASP A 86 9.59 22.54 12.96
N GLU A 87 8.57 22.94 13.73
CA GLU A 87 8.73 23.43 15.11
C GLU A 87 9.37 22.37 16.03
N LEU A 88 9.13 21.09 15.77
CA LEU A 88 9.70 19.97 16.52
C LEU A 88 11.09 19.53 16.02
N GLY A 89 11.63 20.20 15.00
CA GLY A 89 12.94 19.90 14.42
C GLY A 89 12.99 18.58 13.65
N LEU A 90 11.86 18.13 13.09
CA LEU A 90 11.82 16.96 12.20
C LEU A 90 12.19 17.37 10.77
N PHE A 91 12.98 16.56 10.07
CA PHE A 91 13.35 16.82 8.69
C PHE A 91 12.42 16.08 7.73
N MET A 92 11.70 16.82 6.89
CA MET A 92 10.85 16.20 5.87
C MET A 92 11.67 15.61 4.73
N ARG A 93 11.42 14.35 4.40
CA ARG A 93 11.99 13.67 3.24
C ARG A 93 11.04 13.66 2.05
N ASN A 94 9.76 13.36 2.29
CA ASN A 94 8.74 13.39 1.24
C ASN A 94 7.39 13.82 1.80
N TRP A 95 6.60 14.47 0.95
CA TRP A 95 5.17 14.63 1.12
C TRP A 95 4.49 13.67 0.13
N ILE A 96 4.25 12.45 0.58
CA ILE A 96 3.70 11.38 -0.27
C ILE A 96 2.20 11.60 -0.47
N ILE A 97 1.74 11.41 -1.70
CA ILE A 97 0.32 11.44 -2.05
C ILE A 97 -0.15 10.00 -2.24
N TRP A 98 -0.95 9.50 -1.30
CA TRP A 98 -1.64 8.23 -1.48
C TRP A 98 -2.94 8.47 -2.25
N HIS A 99 -2.91 8.17 -3.55
CA HIS A 99 -4.04 8.31 -4.46
C HIS A 99 -4.88 7.03 -4.52
N TYR A 100 -6.20 7.18 -4.49
CA TYR A 100 -7.17 6.10 -4.66
C TYR A 100 -8.32 6.53 -5.57
N THR A 101 -8.82 5.58 -6.36
CA THR A 101 -9.78 5.85 -7.44
C THR A 101 -11.22 6.09 -6.97
N PHE A 102 -11.55 5.72 -5.73
CA PHE A 102 -12.89 5.92 -5.17
C PHE A 102 -13.02 7.30 -4.51
N GLY A 103 -13.44 8.30 -5.30
CA GLY A 103 -13.76 9.65 -4.82
C GLY A 103 -15.25 9.87 -4.56
N GLN A 104 -15.58 10.77 -3.63
CA GLN A 104 -16.97 11.20 -3.43
C GLN A 104 -17.41 12.13 -4.57
N ARG A 105 -18.67 12.02 -5.03
CA ARG A 105 -19.21 12.92 -6.06
C ARG A 105 -19.26 14.36 -5.52
N THR A 106 -18.60 15.28 -6.21
CA THR A 106 -18.60 16.72 -5.90
C THR A 106 -19.19 17.53 -7.06
N LYS A 107 -19.87 18.65 -6.76
CA LYS A 107 -20.43 19.58 -7.78
C LYS A 107 -19.76 20.95 -7.82
N LYS A 108 -19.12 21.37 -6.72
CA LYS A 108 -18.59 22.73 -6.53
C LYS A 108 -17.05 22.78 -6.41
N LYS A 109 -16.39 21.65 -6.52
CA LYS A 109 -14.92 21.49 -6.42
C LYS A 109 -14.47 20.17 -7.04
N PHE A 110 -13.18 20.02 -7.28
CA PHE A 110 -12.59 18.74 -7.66
C PHE A 110 -12.83 17.67 -6.57
N ALA A 111 -13.03 16.42 -7.01
CA ALA A 111 -13.26 15.31 -6.11
C ALA A 111 -11.98 15.01 -5.32
N ARG A 112 -12.11 14.79 -4.01
CA ARG A 112 -10.99 14.33 -3.18
C ARG A 112 -10.74 12.86 -3.45
N SER A 113 -9.53 12.54 -3.92
CA SER A 113 -9.09 11.19 -4.29
C SER A 113 -7.76 10.80 -3.65
N HIS A 114 -7.34 11.49 -2.59
CA HIS A 114 -6.06 11.21 -1.96
C HIS A 114 -6.06 11.47 -0.45
N THR A 115 -5.04 10.90 0.20
CA THR A 115 -4.61 11.19 1.58
C THR A 115 -3.14 11.58 1.55
N HIS A 116 -2.73 12.50 2.40
CA HIS A 116 -1.33 12.88 2.55
C HIS A 116 -0.62 11.93 3.51
N ILE A 117 0.58 11.49 3.16
CA ILE A 117 1.48 10.76 4.05
C ILE A 117 2.78 11.55 4.14
N PHE A 118 2.99 12.23 5.26
CA PHE A 118 4.27 12.88 5.50
C PHE A 118 5.30 11.84 5.91
N TYR A 119 6.50 11.93 5.34
CA TYR A 119 7.68 11.17 5.74
C TYR A 119 8.71 12.12 6.33
N PHE A 120 8.91 12.04 7.64
CA PHE A 120 9.93 12.77 8.38
C PHE A 120 11.02 11.82 8.90
N VAL A 121 12.21 12.38 9.12
CA VAL A 121 13.33 11.71 9.81
C VAL A 121 13.83 12.60 10.95
N ASN A 122 14.38 11.96 11.98
CA ASN A 122 14.89 12.66 13.15
C ASN A 122 16.27 13.31 12.90
N ASP A 123 17.09 12.69 12.06
CA ASP A 123 18.37 13.20 11.59
C ASP A 123 18.36 13.23 10.06
N LYS A 124 18.77 14.35 9.46
CA LYS A 124 18.71 14.58 8.00
C LYS A 124 19.70 13.73 7.21
N ASP A 125 20.77 13.26 7.85
CA ASP A 125 21.90 12.57 7.23
C ASP A 125 21.98 11.10 7.69
N LYS A 126 21.52 10.79 8.90
CA LYS A 126 21.63 9.47 9.53
C LYS A 126 20.26 8.87 9.81
N PHE A 127 19.69 8.14 8.85
CA PHE A 127 18.40 7.46 9.00
C PHE A 127 18.35 6.17 8.19
N THR A 128 17.50 5.23 8.59
CA THR A 128 17.30 3.96 7.87
C THR A 128 16.49 4.20 6.59
N PHE A 129 17.06 3.79 5.44
CA PHE A 129 16.39 3.85 4.14
C PHE A 129 16.81 2.69 3.22
N ASN A 130 16.02 1.62 3.25
CA ASN A 130 16.22 0.41 2.47
C ASN A 130 15.63 0.55 1.06
N ASP A 131 16.33 1.31 0.22
CA ASP A 131 15.94 1.61 -1.17
C ASP A 131 15.67 0.34 -2.01
N HIS A 132 16.52 -0.68 -1.85
CA HIS A 132 16.43 -1.97 -2.53
C HIS A 132 15.08 -2.69 -2.31
N ALA A 133 14.38 -2.40 -1.21
CA ALA A 133 13.09 -3.01 -0.91
C ALA A 133 11.94 -2.50 -1.79
N VAL A 134 12.13 -1.38 -2.50
CA VAL A 134 11.05 -0.69 -3.22
C VAL A 134 11.39 -0.27 -4.64
N ARG A 135 12.62 -0.47 -5.12
CA ARG A 135 12.99 -0.13 -6.49
C ARG A 135 12.07 -0.81 -7.52
N THR A 136 11.70 -0.06 -8.55
CA THR A 136 10.86 -0.52 -9.66
C THR A 136 11.57 -0.34 -10.99
N PRO A 137 11.28 -1.18 -12.01
CA PRO A 137 11.79 -0.94 -13.35
C PRO A 137 11.41 0.47 -13.84
N SER A 138 12.36 1.15 -14.46
CA SER A 138 12.15 2.48 -15.04
C SER A 138 11.69 2.40 -16.50
N ASP A 139 11.02 3.44 -17.00
CA ASP A 139 10.68 3.55 -18.42
C ASP A 139 11.94 3.59 -19.30
N ARG A 140 13.06 4.10 -18.78
CA ARG A 140 14.37 4.00 -19.46
C ARG A 140 14.78 2.55 -19.74
N GLN A 141 14.45 1.62 -18.83
CA GLN A 141 14.68 0.20 -19.03
C GLN A 141 13.60 -0.43 -19.92
N LEU A 142 12.32 -0.13 -19.65
CA LEU A 142 11.20 -0.84 -20.27
C LEU A 142 10.86 -0.36 -21.67
N ILE A 143 10.93 0.95 -21.91
CA ILE A 143 10.44 1.61 -23.13
C ILE A 143 11.63 2.02 -24.01
N TYR A 144 12.64 2.67 -23.42
CA TYR A 144 13.71 3.31 -24.20
C TYR A 144 14.98 2.45 -24.37
N ASN A 145 15.06 1.29 -23.71
CA ASN A 145 16.24 0.41 -23.69
C ASN A 145 17.57 1.17 -23.49
N ASP A 146 17.55 2.21 -22.64
CA ASP A 146 18.68 3.10 -22.40
C ASP A 146 19.70 2.38 -21.51
N ARG A 147 20.90 2.14 -22.06
CA ARG A 147 21.99 1.44 -21.35
C ARG A 147 22.49 2.17 -20.10
N ARG A 148 22.17 3.46 -19.93
CA ARG A 148 22.48 4.23 -18.72
C ARG A 148 21.49 3.99 -17.58
N ALA A 149 20.40 3.26 -17.85
CA ALA A 149 19.42 2.98 -16.82
C ALA A 149 20.01 2.06 -15.74
N ASN A 150 19.73 2.38 -14.47
CA ASN A 150 20.22 1.56 -13.37
C ASN A 150 19.59 0.16 -13.45
N PRO A 151 20.38 -0.93 -13.53
CA PRO A 151 19.85 -2.29 -13.64
C PRO A 151 18.99 -2.68 -12.43
N ALA A 152 19.23 -2.12 -11.25
CA ALA A 152 18.43 -2.34 -10.05
C ALA A 152 17.07 -1.61 -10.06
N GLY A 153 16.79 -0.77 -11.07
CA GLY A 153 15.55 0.01 -11.19
C GLY A 153 15.65 1.43 -10.63
N LYS A 154 14.60 2.21 -10.84
CA LYS A 154 14.43 3.55 -10.26
C LYS A 154 13.76 3.47 -8.88
N MET A 155 13.90 4.55 -8.11
CA MET A 155 13.02 4.77 -6.96
C MET A 155 11.60 5.01 -7.46
N PRO A 156 10.57 4.46 -6.79
CA PRO A 156 9.19 4.83 -7.05
C PRO A 156 8.97 6.31 -6.83
N ASP A 157 8.03 6.88 -7.58
CA ASP A 157 7.60 8.26 -7.38
C ASP A 157 6.82 8.36 -6.05
N ASP A 158 6.68 9.58 -5.52
CA ASP A 158 6.01 9.85 -4.24
C ASP A 158 4.49 10.03 -4.36
N VAL A 159 3.93 9.74 -5.53
CA VAL A 159 2.49 9.58 -5.77
C VAL A 159 2.18 8.09 -5.87
N TRP A 160 1.54 7.54 -4.83
CA TRP A 160 1.25 6.10 -4.73
C TRP A 160 -0.19 5.82 -5.09
N SER A 161 -0.41 5.23 -6.27
CA SER A 161 -1.75 4.93 -6.81
C SER A 161 -2.12 3.45 -6.79
N HIS A 162 -1.18 2.56 -6.46
CA HIS A 162 -1.35 1.10 -6.55
C HIS A 162 -1.85 0.44 -5.25
N PHE A 163 -2.13 1.23 -4.22
CA PHE A 163 -2.65 0.74 -2.94
C PHE A 163 -4.13 1.09 -2.82
N PRO A 164 -5.06 0.15 -3.08
CA PRO A 164 -6.48 0.46 -2.97
C PRO A 164 -6.86 0.74 -1.51
N ARG A 165 -7.77 1.68 -1.30
CA ARG A 165 -8.41 1.85 0.00
C ARG A 165 -9.23 0.60 0.33
N ILE A 166 -9.25 0.17 1.59
CA ILE A 166 -10.12 -0.93 1.99
C ILE A 166 -11.56 -0.43 2.08
N CYS A 167 -12.43 -1.00 1.24
CA CYS A 167 -13.83 -0.62 1.11
C CYS A 167 -14.77 -1.66 1.74
N GLY A 168 -16.05 -1.25 1.88
CA GLY A 168 -17.10 -1.95 2.62
C GLY A 168 -17.27 -3.46 2.32
N THR A 169 -17.06 -3.83 1.06
CA THR A 169 -17.30 -5.16 0.50
C THR A 169 -16.06 -6.06 0.51
N PHE A 170 -14.88 -5.52 0.84
CA PHE A 170 -13.63 -6.24 0.64
C PHE A 170 -13.46 -7.34 1.70
N ARG A 171 -13.06 -8.55 1.29
CA ARG A 171 -12.84 -9.71 2.20
C ARG A 171 -11.89 -9.43 3.38
N HIS A 172 -10.92 -8.55 3.17
CA HIS A 172 -9.96 -8.15 4.20
C HIS A 172 -10.48 -7.04 5.13
N ARG A 173 -11.67 -6.49 4.85
CA ARG A 173 -12.33 -5.51 5.72
C ARG A 173 -12.59 -6.09 7.11
N ARG A 174 -12.29 -5.30 8.13
CA ARG A 174 -12.59 -5.65 9.51
C ARG A 174 -13.85 -4.89 9.91
N ASN A 175 -15.01 -5.55 9.88
CA ASN A 175 -16.30 -4.91 10.11
C ASN A 175 -16.42 -4.23 11.49
N TRP A 176 -15.62 -4.66 12.46
CA TRP A 176 -15.54 -4.08 13.80
C TRP A 176 -14.70 -2.79 13.87
N HIS A 177 -13.96 -2.42 12.81
CA HIS A 177 -13.22 -1.17 12.75
C HIS A 177 -13.67 -0.33 11.55
N PRO A 178 -13.95 0.97 11.73
CA PRO A 178 -14.56 1.78 10.68
C PRO A 178 -13.69 2.00 9.45
N CYS A 179 -12.40 2.25 9.66
CA CYS A 179 -11.45 2.61 8.61
C CYS A 179 -10.10 2.04 8.96
N HIS A 180 -9.49 1.27 8.06
CA HIS A 180 -8.18 0.68 8.31
C HIS A 180 -7.29 0.74 7.09
N MET A 181 -5.99 0.89 7.35
CA MET A 181 -4.98 0.99 6.32
C MET A 181 -4.75 -0.36 5.62
N PRO A 182 -4.51 -0.36 4.29
CA PRO A 182 -4.09 -1.54 3.57
C PRO A 182 -2.71 -2.02 4.03
N GLU A 183 -2.56 -3.33 4.22
CA GLU A 183 -1.31 -3.92 4.71
C GLU A 183 -0.14 -3.64 3.75
N SER A 184 -0.37 -3.74 2.44
CA SER A 184 0.64 -3.49 1.41
C SER A 184 1.21 -2.06 1.42
N LEU A 185 0.40 -1.05 1.77
CA LEU A 185 0.86 0.32 1.96
C LEU A 185 1.82 0.42 3.15
N LEU A 186 1.44 -0.14 4.30
CA LEU A 186 2.28 -0.12 5.50
C LEU A 186 3.53 -1.00 5.34
N ALA A 187 3.45 -2.08 4.58
CA ALA A 187 4.59 -2.94 4.33
C ALA A 187 5.67 -2.24 3.49
N ARG A 188 5.28 -1.40 2.52
CA ARG A 188 6.22 -0.50 1.84
C ARG A 188 6.95 0.39 2.85
N ILE A 189 6.20 1.08 3.72
CA ILE A 189 6.75 2.01 4.71
C ILE A 189 7.70 1.28 5.68
N ILE A 190 7.24 0.15 6.25
CA ILE A 190 8.00 -0.62 7.24
C ILE A 190 9.28 -1.19 6.64
N ARG A 191 9.25 -1.70 5.40
CA ARG A 191 10.48 -2.22 4.76
C ARG A 191 11.51 -1.14 4.51
N VAL A 192 11.08 0.02 4.02
CA VAL A 192 11.99 1.12 3.67
C VAL A 192 12.63 1.72 4.91
N SER A 193 11.88 1.84 6.00
CA SER A 193 12.31 2.63 7.16
C SER A 193 12.56 1.81 8.43
N SER A 194 12.79 0.50 8.32
CA SER A 194 13.20 -0.34 9.45
C SER A 194 13.92 -1.62 9.04
N ASP A 195 14.80 -2.10 9.91
CA ASP A 195 15.56 -3.34 9.78
C ASP A 195 15.00 -4.46 10.68
N GLU A 196 15.48 -5.69 10.56
CA GLU A 196 14.97 -6.81 11.38
C GLU A 196 15.25 -6.56 12.87
N GLY A 197 14.24 -6.78 13.72
CA GLY A 197 14.34 -6.54 15.16
C GLY A 197 14.10 -5.09 15.63
N ASP A 198 13.93 -4.15 14.71
CA ASP A 198 13.56 -2.75 14.99
C ASP A 198 12.16 -2.63 15.59
N TRP A 199 11.94 -1.54 16.34
CA TRP A 199 10.66 -1.22 16.96
C TRP A 199 9.81 -0.29 16.09
N VAL A 200 8.66 -0.80 15.66
CA VAL A 200 7.61 -0.03 15.00
C VAL A 200 6.55 0.39 16.02
N LEU A 201 6.30 1.70 16.15
CA LEU A 201 5.28 2.29 17.01
C LEU A 201 4.10 2.83 16.18
N ASP A 202 2.89 2.52 16.63
CA ASP A 202 1.66 3.15 16.17
C ASP A 202 0.90 3.79 17.34
N PRO A 203 0.86 5.13 17.46
CA PRO A 203 0.17 5.81 18.55
C PRO A 203 -1.36 5.81 18.41
N PHE A 204 -1.90 5.39 17.27
CA PHE A 204 -3.33 5.36 16.92
C PHE A 204 -3.69 4.02 16.28
N SER A 205 -3.42 2.92 17.01
CA SER A 205 -3.30 1.60 16.42
C SER A 205 -4.57 1.07 15.75
N GLY A 206 -5.76 1.53 16.15
CA GLY A 206 -7.03 1.19 15.52
C GLY A 206 -7.21 -0.31 15.34
N SER A 207 -7.35 -0.73 14.07
CA SER A 207 -7.47 -2.16 13.67
C SER A 207 -6.19 -2.99 13.78
N GLY A 208 -5.09 -2.39 14.21
CA GLY A 208 -3.80 -3.05 14.44
C GLY A 208 -2.99 -3.33 13.18
N THR A 209 -3.30 -2.74 12.02
CA THR A 209 -2.61 -3.04 10.75
C THR A 209 -1.09 -2.84 10.85
N THR A 210 -0.62 -1.75 11.46
CA THR A 210 0.82 -1.51 11.66
C THR A 210 1.50 -2.66 12.41
N ALA A 211 0.90 -3.08 13.53
CA ALA A 211 1.41 -4.19 14.34
C ALA A 211 1.34 -5.54 13.62
N VAL A 212 0.28 -5.80 12.84
CA VAL A 212 0.13 -7.01 12.02
C VAL A 212 1.23 -7.08 10.96
N VAL A 213 1.44 -6.01 10.21
CA VAL A 213 2.46 -5.96 9.16
C VAL A 213 3.86 -6.05 9.77
N ALA A 214 4.14 -5.33 10.85
CA ALA A 214 5.39 -5.44 11.59
C ALA A 214 5.64 -6.89 12.04
N ALA A 215 4.64 -7.58 12.59
CA ALA A 215 4.76 -8.99 12.99
C ALA A 215 5.08 -9.91 11.81
N LYS A 216 4.39 -9.75 10.67
CA LYS A 216 4.63 -10.53 9.44
C LYS A 216 6.02 -10.29 8.86
N LEU A 217 6.55 -9.08 9.00
CA LEU A 217 7.89 -8.68 8.55
C LEU A 217 8.98 -8.90 9.61
N LYS A 218 8.69 -9.65 10.68
CA LYS A 218 9.62 -9.98 11.79
C LYS A 218 10.20 -8.75 12.51
N LYS A 219 9.41 -7.67 12.58
CA LYS A 219 9.75 -6.48 13.36
C LYS A 219 9.15 -6.57 14.76
N LYS A 220 9.76 -5.87 15.71
CA LYS A 220 9.12 -5.63 17.01
C LYS A 220 8.08 -4.53 16.82
N TYR A 221 7.00 -4.60 17.59
CA TYR A 221 5.91 -3.64 17.45
C TYR A 221 5.34 -3.25 18.80
N THR A 222 4.92 -2.01 18.90
CA THR A 222 4.04 -1.55 19.95
C THR A 222 2.97 -0.63 19.37
N GLY A 223 1.76 -0.72 19.90
CA GLY A 223 0.66 0.15 19.51
C GLY A 223 -0.04 0.74 20.71
N ILE A 224 -0.69 1.88 20.54
CA ILE A 224 -1.59 2.45 21.53
C ILE A 224 -2.94 2.69 20.88
N GLU A 225 -4.00 2.29 21.56
CA GLU A 225 -5.37 2.47 21.07
C GLU A 225 -6.26 2.92 22.22
N LEU A 226 -7.11 3.93 21.99
CA LEU A 226 -7.98 4.48 23.03
C LEU A 226 -9.12 3.52 23.37
N SER A 227 -9.64 2.80 22.38
CA SER A 227 -10.71 1.83 22.52
C SER A 227 -10.22 0.49 23.09
N GLY A 228 -10.85 0.06 24.18
CA GLY A 228 -10.64 -1.29 24.73
C GLY A 228 -11.16 -2.40 23.80
N GLU A 229 -12.21 -2.11 23.02
CA GLU A 229 -12.76 -3.04 22.03
C GLU A 229 -11.81 -3.21 20.84
N TYR A 230 -11.37 -2.12 20.23
CA TYR A 230 -10.41 -2.19 19.12
C TYR A 230 -9.10 -2.81 19.57
N THR A 231 -8.62 -2.48 20.78
CA THR A 231 -7.44 -3.13 21.36
C THR A 231 -7.59 -4.64 21.42
N ARG A 232 -8.74 -5.15 21.90
CA ARG A 232 -9.00 -6.59 22.03
C ARG A 232 -9.04 -7.28 20.67
N GLU A 233 -9.79 -6.74 19.71
CA GLU A 233 -9.93 -7.35 18.38
C GLU A 233 -8.61 -7.29 17.58
N SER A 234 -7.88 -6.17 17.68
CA SER A 234 -6.55 -6.03 17.07
C SER A 234 -5.53 -7.02 17.65
N ARG A 235 -5.55 -7.27 18.97
CA ARG A 235 -4.71 -8.30 19.60
C ARG A 235 -5.03 -9.71 19.08
N LYS A 236 -6.31 -10.07 18.92
CA LYS A 236 -6.72 -11.34 18.30
C LYS A 236 -6.21 -11.45 16.86
N ARG A 237 -6.38 -10.39 16.06
CA ARG A 237 -5.88 -10.33 14.66
C ARG A 237 -4.37 -10.60 14.60
N ILE A 238 -3.60 -9.99 15.50
CA ILE A 238 -2.14 -10.16 15.54
C ILE A 238 -1.75 -11.59 15.94
N GLN A 239 -2.42 -12.20 16.91
CA GLN A 239 -2.17 -13.59 17.30
C GLN A 239 -2.35 -14.55 16.11
N ASN A 240 -3.36 -14.30 15.27
CA ASN A 240 -3.71 -15.14 14.12
C ASN A 240 -2.93 -14.83 12.83
N CYS A 241 -2.05 -13.82 12.83
CA CYS A 241 -1.35 -13.40 11.61
C CYS A 241 0.10 -13.88 11.48
N LYS A 242 0.67 -14.47 12.54
CA LYS A 242 2.06 -14.94 12.54
C LYS A 242 2.26 -15.95 11.41
N ASN A 243 3.36 -15.79 10.66
CA ASN A 243 3.73 -16.62 9.50
C ASN A 243 2.81 -16.51 8.28
N LEU A 244 1.82 -15.59 8.27
CA LEU A 244 1.04 -15.31 7.06
C LEU A 244 1.73 -14.25 6.19
N PRO A 245 1.55 -14.29 4.86
CA PRO A 245 2.03 -13.22 3.99
C PRO A 245 1.30 -11.89 4.26
N VAL A 246 1.92 -10.78 3.88
CA VAL A 246 1.30 -9.45 3.90
C VAL A 246 0.16 -9.41 2.89
N GLU A 247 -1.02 -8.96 3.32
CA GLU A 247 -2.18 -8.86 2.43
C GLU A 247 -1.95 -7.77 1.35
N GLY A 248 -2.26 -8.10 0.10
CA GLY A 248 -2.12 -7.16 -1.02
C GLY A 248 -0.69 -7.00 -1.55
N GLU A 249 0.25 -7.86 -1.14
CA GLU A 249 1.58 -7.96 -1.74
C GLU A 249 1.72 -9.16 -2.67
N GLY A 250 2.34 -8.93 -3.83
CA GLY A 250 2.53 -9.93 -4.88
C GLY A 250 1.56 -9.74 -6.05
N PRO A 251 1.83 -10.34 -7.23
CA PRO A 251 0.81 -10.45 -8.26
C PRO A 251 -0.41 -11.15 -7.62
N ARG A 252 -1.61 -10.60 -7.79
CA ARG A 252 -2.86 -11.19 -7.27
C ARG A 252 -2.83 -12.71 -7.45
N GLU A 253 -3.21 -13.46 -6.42
CA GLU A 253 -3.26 -14.92 -6.54
C GLU A 253 -4.18 -15.29 -7.70
N TRP A 254 -3.60 -15.92 -8.71
CA TRP A 254 -4.33 -16.46 -9.83
C TRP A 254 -4.99 -17.76 -9.37
N THR A 255 -6.32 -17.76 -9.31
CA THR A 255 -7.08 -18.97 -9.02
C THR A 255 -7.06 -19.91 -10.23
N ASP A 256 -7.33 -21.20 -10.01
CA ASP A 256 -7.46 -22.17 -11.11
C ASP A 256 -8.56 -21.77 -12.11
N TYR A 257 -9.62 -21.12 -11.62
CA TYR A 257 -10.67 -20.54 -12.45
C TYR A 257 -10.10 -19.46 -13.39
N MET A 258 -9.37 -18.48 -12.85
CA MET A 258 -8.77 -17.39 -13.64
C MET A 258 -7.78 -17.93 -14.68
N ASP A 259 -6.97 -18.92 -14.30
CA ASP A 259 -6.06 -19.60 -15.22
C ASP A 259 -6.80 -20.31 -16.35
N ARG A 260 -7.91 -20.98 -16.05
CA ARG A 260 -8.72 -21.66 -17.06
C ARG A 260 -9.32 -20.67 -18.04
N GLU A 261 -9.94 -19.60 -17.56
CA GLU A 261 -10.55 -18.58 -18.41
C GLU A 261 -9.49 -17.82 -19.24
N LEU A 262 -8.31 -17.58 -18.66
CA LEU A 262 -7.21 -16.91 -19.38
C LEU A 262 -6.68 -17.78 -20.51
N LYS A 263 -6.52 -19.09 -20.28
CA LYS A 263 -6.13 -20.06 -21.32
C LYS A 263 -7.21 -20.17 -22.39
N TRP A 264 -8.47 -20.25 -22.00
CA TRP A 264 -9.59 -20.26 -22.94
C TRP A 264 -9.55 -19.04 -23.85
N LEU A 265 -9.46 -17.84 -23.27
CA LEU A 265 -9.39 -16.59 -24.04
C LEU A 265 -8.15 -16.53 -24.96
N TYR A 266 -7.01 -17.05 -24.49
CA TYR A 266 -5.79 -17.16 -25.29
C TYR A 266 -5.99 -18.05 -26.53
N HIS A 267 -6.61 -19.22 -26.37
CA HIS A 267 -6.90 -20.13 -27.48
C HIS A 267 -7.97 -19.57 -28.43
N GLU A 268 -9.01 -18.94 -27.89
CA GLU A 268 -10.11 -18.35 -28.67
C GLU A 268 -9.63 -17.20 -29.57
N ASN A 269 -8.79 -16.30 -29.06
CA ASN A 269 -8.28 -15.18 -29.86
C ASN A 269 -7.18 -15.61 -30.83
N ASN A 270 -6.58 -16.80 -30.65
CA ASN A 270 -5.54 -17.37 -31.51
C ASN A 270 -4.37 -16.41 -31.84
N VAL A 271 -3.97 -15.56 -30.87
CA VAL A 271 -2.86 -14.60 -31.03
C VAL A 271 -1.65 -15.07 -30.21
N PRO A 272 -0.48 -15.29 -30.82
CA PRO A 272 0.73 -15.72 -30.11
C PRO A 272 1.14 -14.72 -29.01
N THR A 273 1.68 -15.24 -27.89
CA THR A 273 2.19 -14.40 -26.80
C THR A 273 3.29 -13.44 -27.25
N GLY A 274 4.10 -13.83 -28.25
CA GLY A 274 5.08 -12.93 -28.87
C GLY A 274 4.43 -11.73 -29.56
N GLN A 275 3.29 -11.91 -30.21
CA GLN A 275 2.57 -10.82 -30.87
C GLN A 275 1.84 -9.92 -29.87
N LEU A 276 1.23 -10.52 -28.83
CA LEU A 276 0.66 -9.75 -27.70
C LEU A 276 1.71 -8.95 -26.92
N SER A 277 2.99 -9.31 -27.00
CA SER A 277 4.08 -8.61 -26.31
C SER A 277 4.49 -7.29 -26.99
N VAL A 278 4.21 -7.17 -28.28
CA VAL A 278 4.66 -6.05 -29.12
C VAL A 278 3.49 -5.14 -29.50
N GLU A 279 2.29 -5.70 -29.64
CA GLU A 279 1.11 -4.95 -30.06
C GLU A 279 0.26 -4.50 -28.86
N GLU A 280 0.60 -3.34 -28.30
CA GLU A 280 -0.07 -2.78 -27.10
C GLU A 280 -1.59 -2.70 -27.23
N HIS A 281 -2.09 -2.30 -28.40
CA HIS A 281 -3.53 -2.21 -28.65
C HIS A 281 -4.23 -3.58 -28.58
N LYS A 282 -3.59 -4.64 -29.10
CA LYS A 282 -4.13 -6.02 -29.02
C LYS A 282 -4.10 -6.54 -27.60
N LEU A 283 -3.02 -6.26 -26.85
CA LEU A 283 -2.93 -6.64 -25.44
C LEU A 283 -3.98 -5.89 -24.59
N ALA A 284 -4.23 -4.61 -24.87
CA ALA A 284 -5.26 -3.83 -24.20
C ALA A 284 -6.67 -4.40 -24.46
N LEU A 285 -7.01 -4.72 -25.72
CA LEU A 285 -8.27 -5.36 -26.09
C LEU A 285 -8.42 -6.75 -25.46
N PHE A 286 -7.37 -7.56 -25.49
CA PHE A 286 -7.34 -8.88 -24.86
C PHE A 286 -7.58 -8.77 -23.35
N THR A 287 -6.94 -7.80 -22.71
CA THR A 287 -7.10 -7.52 -21.27
C THR A 287 -8.51 -7.06 -20.93
N ALA A 288 -9.09 -6.17 -21.74
CA ALA A 288 -10.47 -5.72 -21.58
C ALA A 288 -11.47 -6.88 -21.65
N LYS A 289 -11.29 -7.80 -22.61
CA LYS A 289 -12.11 -9.03 -22.72
C LYS A 289 -11.93 -9.96 -21.52
N PHE A 290 -10.69 -10.14 -21.06
CA PHE A 290 -10.45 -10.95 -19.86
C PHE A 290 -11.14 -10.36 -18.64
N ASN A 291 -11.03 -9.04 -18.45
CA ASN A 291 -11.69 -8.33 -17.36
C ASN A 291 -13.23 -8.42 -17.43
N SER A 292 -13.83 -8.44 -18.62
CA SER A 292 -15.28 -8.63 -18.75
C SER A 292 -15.74 -10.05 -18.40
N ILE A 293 -14.89 -11.06 -18.60
CA ILE A 293 -15.18 -12.46 -18.17
C ILE A 293 -15.06 -12.57 -16.65
N MET A 294 -14.10 -11.87 -16.07
CA MET A 294 -13.83 -11.86 -14.63
C MET A 294 -14.81 -10.99 -13.82
N ALA A 295 -15.93 -10.56 -14.42
CA ALA A 295 -16.85 -9.52 -13.93
C ALA A 295 -17.56 -9.88 -12.61
N ASN A 296 -16.77 -9.95 -11.55
CA ASN A 296 -17.09 -9.48 -10.21
C ASN A 296 -16.18 -8.27 -9.97
N GLU A 297 -16.68 -7.24 -9.28
CA GLU A 297 -16.03 -5.92 -9.10
C GLU A 297 -14.63 -5.95 -8.43
N GLU A 298 -14.12 -7.14 -8.11
CA GLU A 298 -12.84 -7.38 -7.43
C GLU A 298 -11.68 -7.70 -8.38
N ASN A 299 -11.93 -8.00 -9.67
CA ASN A 299 -10.93 -8.57 -10.58
C ASN A 299 -10.68 -7.72 -11.84
N HIS A 300 -10.05 -6.54 -11.69
CA HIS A 300 -9.56 -5.76 -12.84
C HIS A 300 -8.05 -5.95 -13.05
N PHE A 301 -7.65 -6.63 -14.12
CA PHE A 301 -6.27 -6.91 -14.48
C PHE A 301 -5.72 -5.88 -15.46
N THR A 302 -4.45 -5.52 -15.30
CA THR A 302 -3.72 -4.68 -16.24
C THR A 302 -3.10 -5.51 -17.38
N PRO A 303 -2.82 -4.89 -18.54
CA PRO A 303 -2.11 -5.54 -19.65
C PRO A 303 -0.83 -6.28 -19.23
N ASN A 304 -0.06 -5.66 -18.33
CA ASN A 304 1.19 -6.23 -17.82
C ASN A 304 0.97 -7.46 -16.93
N GLU A 305 -0.09 -7.48 -16.11
CA GLU A 305 -0.43 -8.63 -15.26
C GLU A 305 -0.87 -9.83 -16.09
N ILE A 306 -1.72 -9.60 -17.09
CA ILE A 306 -2.12 -10.60 -18.08
C ILE A 306 -0.89 -11.18 -18.77
N MET A 307 0.00 -10.31 -19.24
CA MET A 307 1.15 -10.74 -20.01
C MET A 307 2.15 -11.55 -19.16
N LYS A 308 2.44 -11.08 -17.94
CA LYS A 308 3.26 -11.84 -16.98
C LYS A 308 2.67 -13.21 -16.67
N ARG A 309 1.34 -13.33 -16.58
CA ARG A 309 0.69 -14.62 -16.33
C ARG A 309 0.78 -15.54 -17.54
N LEU A 310 0.48 -15.06 -18.75
CA LEU A 310 0.60 -15.85 -19.98
C LEU A 310 2.04 -16.39 -20.16
N ILE A 311 3.06 -15.57 -19.90
CA ILE A 311 4.47 -16.01 -19.92
C ILE A 311 4.73 -17.11 -18.90
N ARG A 312 4.22 -16.98 -17.67
CA ARG A 312 4.39 -17.99 -16.61
C ARG A 312 3.67 -19.31 -16.93
N LEU A 313 2.45 -19.25 -17.47
CA LEU A 313 1.71 -20.42 -17.92
C LEU A 313 2.42 -21.14 -19.07
N ARG A 314 3.01 -20.39 -20.00
CA ARG A 314 3.83 -20.94 -21.09
C ARG A 314 5.09 -21.62 -20.57
N LYS A 315 5.85 -20.97 -19.68
CA LYS A 315 7.08 -21.54 -19.08
C LYS A 315 6.82 -22.80 -18.26
N SER A 316 5.64 -22.92 -17.66
CA SER A 316 5.23 -24.10 -16.88
C SER A 316 4.56 -25.20 -17.71
N GLY A 317 4.51 -25.07 -19.04
CA GLY A 317 3.85 -26.03 -19.92
C GLY A 317 2.32 -26.07 -19.81
N LYS A 318 1.72 -25.15 -19.04
CA LYS A 318 0.28 -25.07 -18.77
C LYS A 318 -0.49 -24.23 -19.80
N LEU A 319 0.20 -23.65 -20.78
CA LEU A 319 -0.38 -22.94 -21.93
C LEU A 319 -0.10 -23.76 -23.19
N GLY A 320 -1.14 -24.36 -23.76
CA GLY A 320 -1.03 -25.23 -24.94
C GLY A 320 -0.64 -24.46 -26.22
N PRO A 321 -0.23 -25.17 -27.29
CA PRO A 321 0.04 -24.55 -28.58
C PRO A 321 -1.22 -23.92 -29.18
N LEU A 322 -1.04 -22.86 -29.98
CA LEU A 322 -2.10 -22.28 -30.79
C LEU A 322 -2.35 -23.11 -32.05
N HIS A 323 -3.58 -23.06 -32.59
CA HIS A 323 -3.91 -23.75 -33.81
C HIS A 323 -3.23 -23.05 -35.00
N GLN A 324 -2.23 -23.71 -35.61
CA GLN A 324 -1.69 -23.27 -36.88
C GLN A 324 -2.76 -23.49 -37.97
N LYS A 325 -3.37 -22.41 -38.47
CA LYS A 325 -4.12 -22.49 -39.74
C LYS A 325 -3.11 -22.86 -40.82
N LYS A 326 -3.18 -24.10 -41.32
CA LYS A 326 -2.50 -24.47 -42.57
C LYS A 326 -3.01 -23.54 -43.67
N VAL A 327 -2.18 -22.61 -44.11
CA VAL A 327 -2.45 -21.83 -45.32
C VAL A 327 -2.40 -22.83 -46.49
N ARG A 328 -3.56 -23.22 -47.01
CA ARG A 328 -3.65 -23.95 -48.29
C ARG A 328 -3.24 -22.96 -49.39
N THR A 329 -2.00 -23.02 -49.85
CA THR A 329 -1.62 -22.43 -51.13
C THR A 329 -2.20 -23.30 -52.24
N SER A 330 -3.29 -22.87 -52.86
CA SER A 330 -3.76 -23.47 -54.12
C SER A 330 -2.75 -23.17 -55.22
N LYS A 331 -1.95 -24.18 -55.60
CA LYS A 331 -1.25 -24.18 -56.88
C LYS A 331 -2.31 -24.24 -57.98
N ALA A 332 -2.45 -23.17 -58.75
CA ALA A 332 -3.14 -23.20 -60.03
C ALA A 332 -2.44 -24.22 -60.93
N LYS A 333 -3.16 -25.26 -61.37
CA LYS A 333 -2.77 -26.08 -62.50
C LYS A 333 -3.34 -25.42 -63.74
N SER A 334 -2.46 -24.88 -64.58
CA SER A 334 -2.74 -24.60 -65.98
C SER A 334 -2.63 -25.91 -66.77
N SER A 335 -3.73 -26.31 -67.40
CA SER A 335 -3.76 -27.17 -68.58
C SER A 335 -5.05 -26.88 -69.33
#